data_AF-A0A1D9P603-F1
#
_entry.id   AF-A0A1D9P603-F1
#
_cell.length_a   1.000
_cell.length_b   1.000
_cell.length_c   1.000
_cell.angle_alpha   90.00
_cell.angle_beta   90.00
_cell.angle_gamma   90.00
#
_symmetry.space_group_name_H-M   'P 1'
#
loop_
_entity.id
_entity.type
_entity.pdbx_description
1 polymer ?
#
loop_
_entity_poly.entity_id
_entity_poly.type
_entity_poly.pdbx_seq_one_letter_code
_entity_poly.pdbx_strand_id
1 'polypeptide(L)'
;MKTKLLLISLMFTTVVSYAQQDAQFTQYMYNTINVNPAYAGSRGAMSIFALHRTQWVGLDGAPTTNAVSINTPFNNSRLGLGVSIINDRIGPTTENTLSTDLSYTIPTSETVKLSFGIKATANLFDLDPNKLNPENSGDPKLQGFNNRFTPNIGAGVYLHSDKAYVGLSIPNFIESNRYDDNDVALFKEKMTYYLIAGYVMDLSYNLKFKPALLTKMVQGSPLQVDVSGNFMFFDKLTAGIAYRWSASVSAMVGFQVSDAMYIGYGYDLETTKLDNYNSGSHEIFLRYEIFKNNKKITTPRFF
;
A
#
# COMPACT_ATOMS: atom_id res chain seq x y z
N MET A 1 -41.25 25.13 1.90
CA MET A 1 -39.94 25.12 1.19
C MET A 1 -38.74 25.15 2.13
N LYS A 2 -38.74 26.00 3.18
CA LYS A 2 -37.65 26.06 4.17
C LYS A 2 -37.36 24.72 4.88
N THR A 3 -38.39 23.94 5.22
CA THR A 3 -38.25 22.62 5.86
C THR A 3 -37.64 21.55 4.95
N LYS A 4 -37.87 21.63 3.62
CA LYS A 4 -37.28 20.71 2.64
C LYS A 4 -35.80 21.01 2.39
N LEU A 5 -35.42 22.29 2.38
CA LEU A 5 -34.01 22.73 2.31
C LEU A 5 -33.22 22.34 3.57
N LEU A 6 -33.87 22.38 4.74
CA LEU A 6 -33.25 21.99 6.01
C LEU A 6 -33.04 20.46 6.09
N LEU A 7 -33.97 19.67 5.55
CA LEU A 7 -33.83 18.21 5.39
C LEU A 7 -32.72 17.83 4.38
N ILE A 8 -32.60 18.57 3.27
CA ILE A 8 -31.50 18.38 2.30
C ILE A 8 -30.15 18.77 2.94
N SER A 9 -30.10 19.85 3.72
CA SER A 9 -28.92 20.25 4.49
C SER A 9 -28.53 19.22 5.56
N LEU A 10 -29.51 18.65 6.28
CA LEU A 10 -29.28 17.60 7.27
C LEU A 10 -28.78 16.29 6.64
N MET A 11 -29.20 15.96 5.41
CA MET A 11 -28.68 14.82 4.66
C MET A 11 -27.20 14.95 4.26
N PHE A 12 -26.63 16.17 4.29
CA PHE A 12 -25.20 16.42 4.09
C PHE A 12 -24.38 16.43 5.39
N THR A 13 -25.02 16.24 6.56
CA THR A 13 -24.35 16.22 7.87
C THR A 13 -24.14 14.81 8.42
N THR A 14 -24.12 13.78 7.57
CA THR A 14 -23.71 12.45 8.01
C THR A 14 -22.28 12.53 8.52
N VAL A 15 -22.18 12.38 9.84
CA VAL A 15 -20.95 12.28 10.60
C VAL A 15 -20.03 11.32 9.86
N VAL A 16 -18.90 11.86 9.39
CA VAL A 16 -17.81 11.08 8.82
C VAL A 16 -17.26 10.23 9.96
N SER A 17 -17.83 9.04 10.11
CA SER A 17 -17.20 7.97 10.86
C SER A 17 -15.93 7.61 10.10
N TYR A 18 -14.78 7.90 10.71
CA TYR A 18 -13.48 7.47 10.21
C TYR A 18 -13.40 5.95 10.37
N ALA A 19 -13.95 5.22 9.41
CA ALA A 19 -13.72 3.78 9.29
C ALA A 19 -12.23 3.55 9.03
N GLN A 20 -11.68 2.51 9.68
CA GLN A 20 -10.27 2.16 9.54
C GLN A 20 -9.86 1.96 8.08
N GLN A 21 -8.65 2.41 7.77
CA GLN A 21 -8.03 2.30 6.46
C GLN A 21 -6.92 1.26 6.52
N ASP A 22 -6.79 0.43 5.48
CA ASP A 22 -5.66 -0.48 5.32
C ASP A 22 -4.33 0.27 5.49
N ALA A 23 -3.32 -0.46 5.97
CA ALA A 23 -1.96 0.04 6.13
C ALA A 23 -1.49 0.83 4.89
N GLN A 24 -0.94 2.02 5.15
CA GLN A 24 -0.48 2.95 4.12
C GLN A 24 1.04 2.98 4.08
N PHE A 25 1.59 2.87 2.88
CA PHE A 25 3.02 2.90 2.64
C PHE A 25 3.39 4.19 1.91
N THR A 26 4.41 4.87 2.42
CA THR A 26 4.94 6.07 1.74
C THR A 26 5.74 5.68 0.50
N GLN A 27 6.48 4.59 0.60
CA GLN A 27 7.31 4.07 -0.48
C GLN A 27 6.57 2.99 -1.29
N TYR A 28 5.26 3.19 -1.53
CA TYR A 28 4.38 2.25 -2.27
C TYR A 28 4.97 1.82 -3.62
N MET A 29 5.67 2.74 -4.30
CA MET A 29 6.30 2.54 -5.60
C MET A 29 7.43 1.49 -5.60
N TYR A 30 7.93 1.11 -4.43
CA TYR A 30 8.93 0.05 -4.27
C TYR A 30 8.31 -1.29 -3.83
N ASN A 31 7.04 -1.29 -3.42
CA ASN A 31 6.27 -2.47 -2.98
C ASN A 31 4.91 -2.56 -3.69
N THR A 32 4.91 -2.36 -5.01
CA THR A 32 3.69 -2.27 -5.83
C THR A 32 2.82 -3.52 -5.76
N ILE A 33 3.37 -4.69 -5.43
CA ILE A 33 2.63 -5.94 -5.27
C ILE A 33 1.53 -5.87 -4.21
N ASN A 34 1.70 -5.05 -3.16
CA ASN A 34 0.66 -4.86 -2.15
C ASN A 34 -0.53 -4.04 -2.68
N VAL A 35 -0.29 -3.22 -3.70
CA VAL A 35 -1.32 -2.34 -4.28
C VAL A 35 -1.96 -2.97 -5.51
N ASN A 36 -1.20 -3.69 -6.34
CA ASN A 36 -1.69 -4.25 -7.59
C ASN A 36 -1.12 -5.67 -7.84
N PRO A 37 -1.97 -6.72 -7.84
CA PRO A 37 -1.51 -8.10 -8.07
C PRO A 37 -0.92 -8.32 -9.47
N ALA A 38 -1.30 -7.51 -10.46
CA ALA A 38 -0.77 -7.61 -11.83
C ALA A 38 0.69 -7.17 -11.95
N TYR A 39 1.28 -6.62 -10.88
CA TYR A 39 2.69 -6.27 -10.82
C TYR A 39 3.62 -7.49 -10.64
N ALA A 40 3.11 -8.61 -10.13
CA ALA A 40 3.93 -9.79 -9.80
C ALA A 40 4.79 -10.22 -11.01
N GLY A 41 6.11 -10.36 -10.80
CA GLY A 41 7.05 -10.77 -11.84
C GLY A 41 7.42 -9.71 -12.88
N SER A 42 6.83 -8.51 -12.84
CA SER A 42 7.08 -7.44 -13.83
C SER A 42 8.53 -6.93 -13.86
N ARG A 43 9.26 -7.08 -12.75
CA ARG A 43 10.68 -6.70 -12.62
C ARG A 43 11.63 -7.58 -13.43
N GLY A 44 11.20 -8.77 -13.87
CA GLY A 44 12.06 -9.68 -14.63
C GLY A 44 13.13 -10.39 -13.79
N ALA A 45 13.00 -10.36 -12.46
CA ALA A 45 13.87 -11.03 -11.50
C ALA A 45 13.02 -11.50 -10.31
N MET A 46 13.54 -12.42 -9.51
CA MET A 46 12.98 -12.68 -8.19
C MET A 46 13.35 -11.51 -7.28
N SER A 47 12.34 -10.81 -6.77
CA SER A 47 12.48 -9.64 -5.91
C SER A 47 11.91 -9.95 -4.54
N ILE A 48 12.76 -9.81 -3.52
CA ILE A 48 12.40 -9.87 -2.10
C ILE A 48 12.34 -8.43 -1.61
N PHE A 49 11.30 -8.09 -0.87
CA PHE A 49 11.11 -6.78 -0.27
C PHE A 49 10.73 -6.94 1.20
N ALA A 50 11.33 -6.14 2.06
CA ALA A 50 11.01 -6.07 3.48
C ALA A 50 10.88 -4.60 3.88
N LEU A 51 9.88 -4.28 4.67
CA LEU A 51 9.61 -2.91 5.13
C LEU A 51 9.15 -2.93 6.58
N HIS A 52 9.62 -1.95 7.32
CA HIS A 52 9.17 -1.64 8.66
C HIS A 52 8.77 -0.16 8.70
N ARG A 53 7.58 0.10 9.23
CA ARG A 53 7.02 1.44 9.36
C ARG A 53 6.49 1.65 10.77
N THR A 54 6.90 2.74 11.39
CA THR A 54 6.31 3.23 12.64
C THR A 54 5.67 4.58 12.36
N GLN A 55 4.36 4.67 12.58
CA GLN A 55 3.59 5.88 12.31
C GLN A 55 3.40 6.69 13.58
N TRP A 56 3.30 8.01 13.44
CA TRP A 56 2.95 8.95 14.51
C TRP A 56 3.75 8.72 15.79
N VAL A 57 5.08 8.76 15.68
CA VAL A 57 5.99 8.51 16.80
C VAL A 57 5.68 9.46 17.95
N GLY A 58 5.57 8.91 19.15
CA GLY A 58 5.19 9.64 20.36
C GLY A 58 3.72 9.50 20.76
N LEU A 59 2.88 8.93 19.90
CA LEU A 59 1.49 8.61 20.23
C LEU A 59 1.35 7.17 20.73
N ASP A 60 0.72 7.00 21.89
CA ASP A 60 0.50 5.68 22.48
C ASP A 60 -0.49 4.85 21.65
N GLY A 61 -0.09 3.63 21.30
CA GLY A 61 -0.87 2.75 20.44
C GLY A 61 -0.81 3.11 18.96
N ALA A 62 0.13 3.97 18.54
CA ALA A 62 0.27 4.33 17.13
C ALA A 62 0.59 3.12 16.22
N PRO A 63 0.20 3.19 14.94
CA PRO A 63 0.39 2.08 14.01
C PRO A 63 1.85 1.65 13.83
N THR A 64 2.09 0.35 13.89
CA THR A 64 3.35 -0.28 13.48
C THR A 64 3.07 -1.36 12.46
N THR A 65 3.69 -1.24 11.28
CA THR A 65 3.45 -2.12 10.15
C THR A 65 4.75 -2.75 9.68
N ASN A 66 4.74 -4.07 9.56
CA ASN A 66 5.80 -4.86 8.94
C ASN A 66 5.27 -5.49 7.68
N ALA A 67 6.01 -5.42 6.58
CA ALA A 67 5.64 -6.06 5.33
C ALA A 67 6.83 -6.82 4.75
N VAL A 68 6.61 -8.05 4.34
CA VAL A 68 7.58 -8.84 3.57
C VAL A 68 6.88 -9.35 2.32
N SER A 69 7.50 -9.21 1.16
CA SER A 69 6.98 -9.76 -0.08
C SER A 69 8.08 -10.37 -0.93
N ILE A 70 7.72 -11.43 -1.66
CA ILE A 70 8.56 -12.09 -2.64
C ILE A 70 7.74 -12.17 -3.91
N ASN A 71 8.30 -11.73 -5.04
CA ASN A 71 7.66 -11.94 -6.33
C ASN A 71 8.68 -12.32 -7.39
N THR A 72 8.28 -13.17 -8.33
CA THR A 72 9.16 -13.71 -9.36
C THR A 72 8.39 -13.95 -10.65
N PRO A 73 8.99 -13.68 -11.82
CA PRO A 73 8.47 -14.23 -13.06
C PRO A 73 8.75 -15.73 -13.13
N PHE A 74 7.88 -16.49 -13.79
CA PHE A 74 8.17 -17.86 -14.19
C PHE A 74 8.90 -17.85 -15.54
N ASN A 75 10.14 -18.36 -15.55
CA ASN A 75 10.96 -18.41 -16.76
C ASN A 75 10.26 -19.14 -17.90
N ASN A 76 10.43 -18.62 -19.12
CA ASN A 76 9.81 -19.15 -20.35
C ASN A 76 8.27 -19.20 -20.35
N SER A 77 7.63 -18.50 -19.41
CA SER A 77 6.18 -18.32 -19.40
C SER A 77 5.84 -16.83 -19.36
N ARG A 78 4.55 -16.54 -19.47
CA ARG A 78 3.99 -15.20 -19.28
C ARG A 78 3.44 -15.00 -17.86
N LEU A 79 3.72 -15.91 -16.94
CA LEU A 79 3.18 -15.90 -15.59
C LEU A 79 4.16 -15.26 -14.60
N GLY A 80 3.62 -14.56 -13.60
CA GLY A 80 4.34 -14.09 -12.43
C GLY A 80 3.64 -14.57 -11.15
N LEU A 81 4.42 -14.88 -10.13
CA LEU A 81 3.93 -15.26 -8.81
C LEU A 81 4.42 -14.25 -7.78
N GLY A 82 3.57 -13.97 -6.81
CA GLY A 82 3.87 -13.15 -5.66
C GLY A 82 3.30 -13.74 -4.39
N VAL A 83 4.02 -13.58 -3.28
CA VAL A 83 3.55 -13.88 -1.93
C VAL A 83 3.93 -12.70 -1.05
N SER A 84 3.00 -12.22 -0.23
CA SER A 84 3.29 -11.18 0.76
C SER A 84 2.66 -11.49 2.10
N ILE A 85 3.34 -11.05 3.16
CA ILE A 85 2.87 -11.09 4.54
C ILE A 85 2.94 -9.67 5.06
N ILE A 86 1.83 -9.17 5.60
CA ILE A 86 1.74 -7.89 6.26
C ILE A 86 1.29 -8.16 7.70
N ASN A 87 2.05 -7.65 8.66
CA ASN A 87 1.66 -7.61 10.05
C ASN A 87 1.43 -6.14 10.41
N ASP A 88 0.20 -5.79 10.75
CA ASP A 88 -0.18 -4.44 11.14
C ASP A 88 -0.71 -4.44 12.57
N ARG A 89 -0.19 -3.54 13.40
CA ARG A 89 -0.61 -3.39 14.80
C ARG A 89 -1.01 -1.96 15.05
N ILE A 90 -2.25 -1.77 15.49
CA ILE A 90 -2.82 -0.45 15.78
C ILE A 90 -3.49 -0.54 17.15
N GLY A 91 -2.92 0.08 18.17
CA GLY A 91 -3.41 0.02 19.55
C GLY A 91 -3.70 -1.41 20.02
N PRO A 92 -4.98 -1.75 20.32
CA PRO A 92 -5.37 -3.08 20.81
C PRO A 92 -5.51 -4.14 19.69
N THR A 93 -5.46 -3.75 18.42
CA THR A 93 -5.67 -4.67 17.29
C THR A 93 -4.36 -5.12 16.65
N THR A 94 -4.33 -6.35 16.18
CA THR A 94 -3.27 -6.89 15.32
C THR A 94 -3.91 -7.60 14.14
N GLU A 95 -3.46 -7.29 12.93
CA GLU A 95 -3.93 -7.92 11.70
C GLU A 95 -2.74 -8.54 10.97
N ASN A 96 -2.83 -9.84 10.70
CA ASN A 96 -1.86 -10.57 9.89
C ASN A 96 -2.51 -10.95 8.57
N THR A 97 -2.00 -10.39 7.49
CA THR A 97 -2.48 -10.63 6.14
C THR A 97 -1.45 -11.44 5.37
N LEU A 98 -1.84 -12.64 4.94
CA LEU A 98 -1.10 -13.42 3.96
C LEU A 98 -1.78 -13.26 2.60
N SER A 99 -1.01 -12.87 1.58
CA SER A 99 -1.51 -12.75 0.21
C SER A 99 -0.69 -13.59 -0.76
N THR A 100 -1.37 -14.11 -1.77
CA THR A 100 -0.76 -14.73 -2.94
C THR A 100 -1.29 -14.07 -4.20
N ASP A 101 -0.40 -13.68 -5.09
CA ASP A 101 -0.67 -12.95 -6.31
C ASP A 101 -0.24 -13.79 -7.51
N LEU A 102 -1.12 -13.94 -8.50
CA LEU A 102 -0.80 -14.56 -9.78
C LEU A 102 -1.05 -13.56 -10.89
N SER A 103 -0.05 -13.33 -11.75
CA SER A 103 -0.16 -12.44 -12.89
C SER A 103 0.05 -13.18 -14.21
N TYR A 104 -0.58 -12.68 -15.28
CA TYR A 104 -0.35 -13.10 -16.65
C TYR A 104 -0.10 -11.88 -17.54
N THR A 105 1.06 -11.86 -18.20
CA THR A 105 1.54 -10.73 -18.99
C THR A 105 1.42 -10.97 -20.50
N ILE A 106 0.68 -10.11 -21.18
CA ILE A 106 0.55 -10.07 -22.63
C ILE A 106 1.49 -8.98 -23.18
N PRO A 107 2.53 -9.32 -23.96
CA PRO A 107 3.31 -8.32 -24.68
C PRO A 107 2.43 -7.72 -25.78
N THR A 108 2.04 -6.45 -25.65
CA THR A 108 1.22 -5.74 -26.64
C THR A 108 2.08 -5.11 -27.73
N SER A 109 3.35 -4.84 -27.45
CA SER A 109 4.38 -4.44 -28.40
C SER A 109 5.76 -4.94 -27.95
N GLU A 110 6.83 -4.57 -28.67
CA GLU A 110 8.21 -4.91 -28.27
C GLU A 110 8.62 -4.30 -26.93
N THR A 111 8.02 -3.16 -26.56
CA THR A 111 8.41 -2.37 -25.38
C THR A 111 7.29 -2.25 -24.35
N VAL A 112 6.04 -2.57 -24.70
CA VAL A 112 4.86 -2.43 -23.83
C VAL A 112 4.26 -3.79 -23.52
N LYS A 113 3.90 -3.97 -22.25
CA LYS A 113 3.34 -5.18 -21.69
C LYS A 113 2.09 -4.85 -20.87
N LEU A 114 1.04 -5.62 -21.08
CA LEU A 114 -0.21 -5.55 -20.33
C LEU A 114 -0.34 -6.79 -19.47
N SER A 115 -0.35 -6.60 -18.16
CA SER A 115 -0.49 -7.69 -17.19
C SER A 115 -1.86 -7.66 -16.53
N PHE A 116 -2.42 -8.84 -16.33
CA PHE A 116 -3.62 -9.06 -15.53
C PHE A 116 -3.21 -9.84 -14.29
N GLY A 117 -3.78 -9.52 -13.14
CA GLY A 117 -3.43 -10.16 -11.88
C GLY A 117 -4.66 -10.50 -11.06
N ILE A 118 -4.58 -11.61 -10.34
CA ILE A 118 -5.53 -12.00 -9.31
C ILE A 118 -4.80 -12.14 -7.99
N LYS A 119 -5.49 -11.84 -6.90
CA LYS A 119 -5.00 -11.91 -5.53
C LYS A 119 -5.91 -12.82 -4.72
N ALA A 120 -5.33 -13.67 -3.90
CA ALA A 120 -6.02 -14.35 -2.82
C ALA A 120 -5.41 -13.90 -1.50
N THR A 121 -6.25 -13.59 -0.53
CA THR A 121 -5.84 -13.01 0.74
C THR A 121 -6.46 -13.79 1.90
N ALA A 122 -5.66 -14.03 2.93
CA ALA A 122 -6.05 -14.61 4.20
C ALA A 122 -5.73 -13.58 5.29
N ASN A 123 -6.75 -12.96 5.86
CA ASN A 123 -6.60 -12.02 6.97
C ASN A 123 -6.91 -12.75 8.28
N LEU A 124 -6.02 -12.59 9.26
CA LEU A 124 -6.19 -13.05 10.64
C LEU A 124 -6.21 -11.83 11.54
N PHE A 125 -7.35 -11.57 12.17
CA PHE A 125 -7.56 -10.39 12.99
C PHE A 125 -7.66 -10.77 14.47
N ASP A 126 -6.88 -10.07 15.29
CA ASP A 126 -6.85 -10.15 16.73
C ASP A 126 -7.24 -8.79 17.34
N LEU A 127 -8.08 -8.83 18.37
CA LEU A 127 -8.41 -7.68 19.22
C LEU A 127 -8.20 -8.10 20.67
N ASP A 128 -7.25 -7.46 21.35
CA ASP A 128 -6.98 -7.69 22.76
C ASP A 128 -7.81 -6.73 23.63
N PRO A 129 -8.87 -7.20 24.29
CA PRO A 129 -9.76 -6.35 25.06
C PRO A 129 -9.09 -5.84 26.35
N ASN A 130 -8.01 -6.47 26.82
CA ASN A 130 -7.30 -6.02 28.03
C ASN A 130 -6.53 -4.72 27.81
N LYS A 131 -6.29 -4.35 26.55
CA LYS A 131 -5.69 -3.08 26.16
C LYS A 131 -6.73 -1.99 25.89
N LEU A 132 -8.03 -2.32 25.99
CA LEU A 132 -9.10 -1.36 25.92
C LEU A 132 -9.29 -0.72 27.29
N ASN A 133 -9.65 0.56 27.30
CA ASN A 133 -10.13 1.25 28.50
C ASN A 133 -11.62 1.57 28.32
N PRO A 134 -12.52 0.57 28.46
CA PRO A 134 -13.93 0.77 28.20
C PRO A 134 -14.59 1.60 29.32
N GLU A 135 -15.41 2.57 28.93
CA GLU A 135 -16.27 3.33 29.87
C GLU A 135 -17.18 2.41 30.69
N ASN A 136 -17.58 1.27 30.13
CA ASN A 136 -18.32 0.23 30.83
C ASN A 136 -17.58 -1.11 30.73
N SER A 137 -16.97 -1.54 31.84
CA SER A 137 -16.16 -2.77 31.93
C SER A 137 -16.96 -4.08 31.71
N GLY A 138 -18.28 -4.00 31.55
CA GLY A 138 -19.16 -5.14 31.24
C GLY A 138 -19.88 -5.05 29.90
N ASP A 139 -19.46 -4.18 28.96
CA ASP A 139 -20.11 -4.07 27.65
C ASP A 139 -19.91 -5.36 26.82
N PRO A 140 -20.98 -6.14 26.56
CA PRO A 140 -20.89 -7.38 25.78
C PRO A 140 -20.49 -7.14 24.32
N LYS A 141 -20.47 -5.89 23.83
CA LYS A 141 -19.99 -5.52 22.50
C LYS A 141 -18.46 -5.42 22.41
N LEU A 142 -17.76 -5.37 23.54
CA LEU A 142 -16.29 -5.29 23.61
C LEU A 142 -15.67 -6.66 23.93
N GLN A 143 -16.05 -7.66 23.14
CA GLN A 143 -15.42 -8.99 23.21
C GLN A 143 -14.12 -9.01 22.41
N GLY A 144 -13.11 -9.65 22.97
CA GLY A 144 -11.85 -9.90 22.26
C GLY A 144 -12.07 -10.81 21.06
N PHE A 145 -11.35 -10.54 19.98
CA PHE A 145 -11.26 -11.46 18.85
C PHE A 145 -9.90 -12.15 18.92
N ASN A 146 -9.91 -13.48 18.80
CA ASN A 146 -8.70 -14.27 18.71
C ASN A 146 -8.70 -14.98 17.36
N ASN A 147 -7.80 -14.55 16.47
CA ASN A 147 -7.55 -15.09 15.14
C ASN A 147 -8.80 -15.21 14.26
N ARG A 148 -9.61 -14.14 14.19
CA ARG A 148 -10.76 -14.11 13.28
C ARG A 148 -10.26 -14.15 11.83
N PHE A 149 -10.49 -15.27 11.17
CA PHE A 149 -10.12 -15.47 9.78
C PHE A 149 -11.15 -14.87 8.83
N THR A 150 -10.69 -14.05 7.88
CA THR A 150 -11.51 -13.57 6.76
C THR A 150 -10.74 -13.72 5.45
N PRO A 151 -11.25 -14.54 4.50
CA PRO A 151 -10.64 -14.64 3.19
C PRO A 151 -11.04 -13.44 2.33
N ASN A 152 -10.17 -13.08 1.38
CA ASN A 152 -10.47 -12.09 0.36
C ASN A 152 -9.91 -12.51 -1.00
N ILE A 153 -10.44 -11.90 -2.04
CA ILE A 153 -9.92 -12.02 -3.41
C ILE A 153 -9.80 -10.63 -4.01
N GLY A 154 -8.86 -10.45 -4.92
CA GLY A 154 -8.61 -9.18 -5.60
C GLY A 154 -8.23 -9.38 -7.05
N ALA A 155 -8.25 -8.29 -7.79
CA ALA A 155 -7.77 -8.27 -9.17
C ALA A 155 -7.10 -6.94 -9.51
N GLY A 156 -6.29 -6.97 -10.56
CA GLY A 156 -5.62 -5.80 -11.08
C GLY A 156 -5.26 -5.92 -12.54
N VAL A 157 -5.05 -4.77 -13.16
CA VAL A 157 -4.51 -4.60 -14.50
C VAL A 157 -3.31 -3.67 -14.39
N TYR A 158 -2.25 -3.97 -15.11
CA TYR A 158 -1.00 -3.22 -15.05
C TYR A 158 -0.39 -3.13 -16.45
N LEU A 159 -0.44 -1.94 -17.05
CA LEU A 159 0.20 -1.63 -18.32
C LEU A 159 1.55 -1.00 -18.03
N HIS A 160 2.63 -1.57 -18.55
CA HIS A 160 3.97 -1.06 -18.28
C HIS A 160 4.94 -1.22 -19.46
N SER A 161 5.95 -0.37 -19.47
CA SER A 161 7.11 -0.44 -20.35
C SER A 161 8.39 -0.45 -19.51
N ASP A 162 9.54 -0.14 -20.11
CA ASP A 162 10.78 0.08 -19.37
C ASP A 162 10.86 1.48 -18.73
N LYS A 163 9.97 2.42 -19.10
CA LYS A 163 9.96 3.80 -18.57
C LYS A 163 8.64 4.24 -17.95
N ALA A 164 7.52 3.61 -18.27
CA ALA A 164 6.20 4.05 -17.83
C ALA A 164 5.40 2.91 -17.23
N TYR A 165 4.50 3.23 -16.31
CA TYR A 165 3.46 2.31 -15.88
C TYR A 165 2.16 3.02 -15.54
N VAL A 166 1.05 2.30 -15.71
CA VAL A 166 -0.28 2.65 -15.22
C VAL A 166 -0.93 1.36 -14.72
N GLY A 167 -1.51 1.41 -13.52
CA GLY A 167 -2.17 0.27 -12.90
C GLY A 167 -3.51 0.65 -12.30
N LEU A 168 -4.47 -0.27 -12.44
CA LEU A 168 -5.76 -0.23 -11.77
C LEU A 168 -5.95 -1.51 -10.99
N SER A 169 -6.40 -1.44 -9.76
CA SER A 169 -6.58 -2.64 -8.93
C SER A 169 -7.60 -2.46 -7.83
N ILE A 170 -8.16 -3.60 -7.44
CA ILE A 170 -8.98 -3.79 -6.25
C ILE A 170 -8.38 -5.00 -5.52
N PRO A 171 -7.51 -4.79 -4.51
CA PRO A 171 -6.83 -5.88 -3.83
C PRO A 171 -7.77 -6.80 -3.03
N ASN A 172 -8.91 -6.26 -2.58
CA ASN A 172 -9.88 -6.91 -1.72
C ASN A 172 -11.29 -6.57 -2.22
N PHE A 173 -12.02 -7.55 -2.75
CA PHE A 173 -13.40 -7.43 -3.22
C PHE A 173 -14.43 -7.69 -2.13
N ILE A 174 -14.13 -8.59 -1.20
CA ILE A 174 -15.08 -9.03 -0.17
C ILE A 174 -15.07 -8.00 0.96
N GLU A 175 -16.21 -7.37 1.18
CA GLU A 175 -16.39 -6.53 2.36
C GLU A 175 -16.71 -7.41 3.56
N SER A 176 -15.81 -7.45 4.54
CA SER A 176 -16.03 -8.20 5.77
C SER A 176 -16.55 -7.26 6.86
N ASN A 177 -17.74 -7.55 7.38
CA ASN A 177 -18.24 -6.93 8.60
C ASN A 177 -17.73 -7.76 9.78
N ARG A 178 -16.95 -7.15 10.67
CA ARG A 178 -16.39 -7.86 11.82
C ARG A 178 -17.31 -7.75 13.05
N TYR A 179 -18.61 -8.01 12.87
CA TYR A 179 -19.59 -8.25 13.93
C TYR A 179 -20.82 -9.00 13.40
N ASP A 180 -21.44 -9.82 14.25
CA ASP A 180 -22.69 -10.55 14.00
C ASP A 180 -23.75 -10.08 15.01
N ASP A 181 -24.97 -9.91 14.51
CA ASP A 181 -26.17 -9.38 15.14
C ASP A 181 -26.27 -7.85 15.38
N ASN A 182 -27.50 -7.36 15.27
CA ASN A 182 -27.92 -5.99 14.96
C ASN A 182 -27.26 -4.85 15.79
N ASP A 183 -26.94 -3.76 15.07
CA ASP A 183 -26.49 -2.43 15.49
C ASP A 183 -24.99 -2.19 15.81
N VAL A 184 -24.37 -1.54 14.80
CA VAL A 184 -23.07 -0.84 14.70
C VAL A 184 -21.84 -1.74 14.52
N ALA A 185 -21.42 -1.91 13.26
CA ALA A 185 -20.14 -2.55 12.92
C ALA A 185 -18.96 -1.71 13.41
N LEU A 186 -18.12 -2.29 14.29
CA LEU A 186 -16.89 -1.64 14.78
C LEU A 186 -15.77 -1.65 13.75
N PHE A 187 -15.73 -2.67 12.87
CA PHE A 187 -14.71 -2.80 11.83
C PHE A 187 -15.33 -3.34 10.55
N LYS A 188 -15.19 -2.58 9.46
CA LYS A 188 -15.65 -2.96 8.13
C LYS A 188 -14.49 -2.84 7.14
N GLU A 189 -14.03 -3.98 6.63
CA GLU A 189 -13.15 -4.00 5.46
C GLU A 189 -14.01 -3.59 4.27
N LYS A 190 -13.58 -2.55 3.54
CA LYS A 190 -14.31 -2.02 2.40
C LYS A 190 -13.52 -2.23 1.12
N MET A 191 -14.25 -2.34 0.01
CA MET A 191 -13.61 -2.34 -1.29
C MET A 191 -12.80 -1.05 -1.50
N THR A 192 -11.52 -1.24 -1.79
CA THR A 192 -10.58 -0.14 -2.05
C THR A 192 -10.11 -0.20 -3.49
N TYR A 193 -10.34 0.88 -4.22
CA TYR A 193 -9.88 1.05 -5.59
C TYR A 193 -8.55 1.81 -5.59
N TYR A 194 -7.57 1.26 -6.30
CA TYR A 194 -6.28 1.89 -6.52
C TYR A 194 -6.08 2.23 -8.00
N LEU A 195 -5.60 3.44 -8.25
CA LEU A 195 -5.00 3.87 -9.50
C LEU A 195 -3.57 4.27 -9.21
N ILE A 196 -2.61 3.69 -9.92
CA ILE A 196 -1.20 4.08 -9.84
C ILE A 196 -0.69 4.46 -11.21
N ALA A 197 0.21 5.44 -11.28
CA ALA A 197 0.91 5.79 -12.50
C ALA A 197 2.32 6.31 -12.19
N GLY A 198 3.23 6.17 -13.14
CA GLY A 198 4.56 6.72 -13.02
C GLY A 198 5.32 6.72 -14.34
N TYR A 199 6.30 7.61 -14.44
CA TYR A 199 7.12 7.76 -15.63
C TYR A 199 8.56 8.07 -15.25
N VAL A 200 9.54 7.46 -15.93
CA VAL A 200 10.96 7.69 -15.71
C VAL A 200 11.50 8.51 -16.87
N MET A 201 11.97 9.72 -16.55
CA MET A 201 12.63 10.64 -17.46
C MET A 201 14.13 10.60 -17.24
N ASP A 202 14.90 10.36 -18.30
CA ASP A 202 16.34 10.56 -18.29
C ASP A 202 16.61 12.05 -18.53
N LEU A 203 16.94 12.82 -17.48
CA LEU A 203 17.23 14.25 -17.58
C LEU A 203 18.67 14.48 -18.09
N SER A 204 19.58 13.58 -17.72
CA SER A 204 20.95 13.51 -18.22
C SER A 204 21.46 12.06 -18.14
N TYR A 205 22.71 11.81 -18.55
CA TYR A 205 23.34 10.49 -18.43
C TYR A 205 23.37 9.95 -16.98
N ASN A 206 23.47 10.84 -15.99
CA ASN A 206 23.61 10.48 -14.58
C ASN A 206 22.44 10.94 -13.70
N LEU A 207 21.37 11.47 -14.28
CA LEU A 207 20.21 11.96 -13.55
C LEU A 207 18.91 11.48 -14.19
N LYS A 208 18.12 10.74 -13.41
CA LYS A 208 16.78 10.32 -13.77
C LYS A 208 15.77 10.95 -12.83
N PHE A 209 14.60 11.31 -13.35
CA PHE A 209 13.49 11.83 -12.58
C PHE A 209 12.26 10.95 -12.77
N LYS A 210 11.63 10.55 -11.66
CA LYS A 210 10.41 9.74 -11.62
C LYS A 210 9.31 10.46 -10.86
N PRO A 211 8.40 11.16 -11.56
CA PRO A 211 7.08 11.44 -11.02
C PRO A 211 6.27 10.15 -10.88
N ALA A 212 5.54 10.02 -9.77
CA ALA A 212 4.59 8.95 -9.55
C ALA A 212 3.33 9.46 -8.84
N LEU A 213 2.21 8.81 -9.14
CA LEU A 213 0.88 9.09 -8.64
C LEU A 213 0.31 7.80 -8.04
N LEU A 214 -0.33 7.91 -6.88
CA LEU A 214 -1.24 6.92 -6.33
C LEU A 214 -2.54 7.61 -5.93
N THR A 215 -3.66 7.05 -6.37
CA THR A 215 -4.99 7.44 -5.95
C THR A 215 -5.65 6.25 -5.30
N LYS A 216 -6.13 6.44 -4.07
CA LYS A 216 -6.89 5.47 -3.28
C LYS A 216 -8.30 5.99 -3.07
N MET A 217 -9.28 5.19 -3.45
CA MET A 217 -10.70 5.51 -3.33
C MET A 217 -11.42 4.40 -2.57
N VAL A 218 -12.12 4.77 -1.49
CA VAL A 218 -12.90 3.87 -0.65
C VAL A 218 -14.29 4.49 -0.47
N GLN A 219 -15.34 3.67 -0.63
CA GLN A 219 -16.71 4.17 -0.51
C GLN A 219 -16.99 4.73 0.90
N GLY A 220 -17.34 6.02 0.96
CA GLY A 220 -17.62 6.73 2.21
C GLY A 220 -16.39 7.26 2.95
N SER A 221 -15.20 7.25 2.32
CA SER A 221 -14.00 7.95 2.79
C SER A 221 -13.68 9.11 1.84
N PRO A 222 -13.04 10.20 2.33
CA PRO A 222 -12.42 11.18 1.46
C PRO A 222 -11.44 10.52 0.47
N LEU A 223 -11.38 11.07 -0.74
CA LEU A 223 -10.42 10.65 -1.75
C LEU A 223 -8.99 10.91 -1.25
N GLN A 224 -8.11 9.92 -1.42
CA GLN A 224 -6.70 10.07 -1.09
C GLN A 224 -5.87 10.06 -2.38
N VAL A 225 -5.04 11.09 -2.55
CA VAL A 225 -4.13 11.23 -3.69
C VAL A 225 -2.73 11.50 -3.15
N ASP A 226 -1.77 10.71 -3.60
CA ASP A 226 -0.34 10.80 -3.29
C ASP A 226 0.41 11.10 -4.58
N VAL A 227 1.14 12.21 -4.59
CA VAL A 227 2.02 12.61 -5.70
C VAL A 227 3.44 12.65 -5.18
N SER A 228 4.35 11.98 -5.89
CA SER A 228 5.76 11.95 -5.53
C SER A 228 6.67 12.28 -6.71
N GLY A 229 7.82 12.84 -6.41
CA GLY A 229 8.89 13.12 -7.36
C GLY A 229 10.21 12.58 -6.80
N ASN A 230 10.84 11.66 -7.53
CA ASN A 230 12.09 11.02 -7.13
C ASN A 230 13.20 11.29 -8.14
N PHE A 231 14.34 11.77 -7.69
CA PHE A 231 15.55 11.94 -8.48
C PHE A 231 16.55 10.84 -8.17
N MET A 232 17.00 10.13 -9.19
CA MET A 232 18.04 9.10 -9.09
C MET A 232 19.33 9.60 -9.74
N PHE A 233 20.37 9.68 -8.94
CA PHE A 233 21.71 10.12 -9.30
C PHE A 233 22.62 8.89 -9.49
N PHE A 234 23.31 8.84 -10.63
CA PHE A 234 24.31 7.82 -10.98
C PHE A 234 23.82 6.38 -10.81
N ASP A 235 22.51 6.13 -11.00
CA ASP A 235 21.88 4.83 -10.75
C ASP A 235 22.13 4.25 -9.34
N LYS A 236 22.49 5.10 -8.37
CA LYS A 236 22.87 4.69 -7.02
C LYS A 236 22.06 5.40 -5.93
N LEU A 237 22.07 6.72 -5.92
CA LEU A 237 21.43 7.51 -4.89
C LEU A 237 20.07 7.99 -5.39
N THR A 238 19.00 7.71 -4.67
CA THR A 238 17.69 8.29 -4.92
C THR A 238 17.36 9.27 -3.81
N ALA A 239 16.87 10.45 -4.16
CA ALA A 239 16.26 11.39 -3.23
C ALA A 239 14.90 11.80 -3.78
N GLY A 240 13.87 11.84 -2.94
CA GLY A 240 12.52 12.15 -3.37
C GLY A 240 11.72 12.89 -2.33
N ILE A 241 10.65 13.51 -2.81
CA ILE A 241 9.61 14.11 -2.00
C ILE A 241 8.26 13.54 -2.41
N ALA A 242 7.35 13.44 -1.46
CA ALA A 242 5.96 13.10 -1.74
C ALA A 242 5.01 14.03 -0.99
N TYR A 243 3.82 14.20 -1.55
CA TYR A 243 2.73 14.92 -0.94
C TYR A 243 1.47 14.07 -1.04
N ARG A 244 0.96 13.69 0.13
CA ARG A 244 -0.31 12.99 0.27
C ARG A 244 -1.36 14.00 0.69
N TRP A 245 -2.30 14.23 -0.22
CA TRP A 245 -3.32 15.25 -0.06
C TRP A 245 -4.10 15.06 1.24
N SER A 246 -4.10 16.12 2.06
CA SER A 246 -4.80 16.18 3.36
C SER A 246 -4.31 15.15 4.38
N ALA A 247 -3.08 14.67 4.22
CA ALA A 247 -2.45 13.72 5.13
C ALA A 247 -1.03 14.17 5.48
N SER A 248 -0.08 14.15 4.55
CA SER A 248 1.34 14.34 4.89
C SER A 248 2.22 14.86 3.76
N VAL A 249 3.37 15.41 4.13
CA VAL A 249 4.52 15.68 3.25
C VAL A 249 5.64 14.72 3.64
N SER A 250 6.25 14.07 2.65
CA SER A 250 7.28 13.07 2.88
C SER A 250 8.59 13.45 2.22
N ALA A 251 9.69 13.11 2.88
CA ALA A 251 11.02 13.09 2.29
C ALA A 251 11.52 11.64 2.28
N MET A 252 12.18 11.23 1.19
CA MET A 252 12.74 9.89 1.07
C MET A 252 14.13 9.91 0.47
N VAL A 253 14.96 8.97 0.91
CA VAL A 253 16.29 8.71 0.39
C VAL A 253 16.46 7.21 0.23
N GLY A 254 17.12 6.80 -0.85
CA GLY A 254 17.44 5.39 -1.07
C GLY A 254 18.80 5.23 -1.72
N PHE A 255 19.41 4.08 -1.52
CA PHE A 255 20.74 3.78 -2.00
C PHE A 255 20.84 2.36 -2.56
N GLN A 256 21.37 2.25 -3.78
CA GLN A 256 21.72 0.99 -4.43
C GLN A 256 23.09 0.55 -3.90
N VAL A 257 23.07 -0.29 -2.87
CA VAL A 257 24.28 -0.78 -2.19
C VAL A 257 25.07 -1.73 -3.10
N SER A 258 24.35 -2.55 -3.89
CA SER A 258 24.92 -3.46 -4.88
C SER A 258 23.94 -3.65 -6.03
N ASP A 259 24.31 -4.34 -7.11
CA ASP A 259 23.39 -4.62 -8.22
C ASP A 259 22.12 -5.41 -7.80
N ALA A 260 22.16 -6.08 -6.64
CA ALA A 260 21.05 -6.84 -6.10
C ALA A 260 20.30 -6.07 -4.99
N MET A 261 20.98 -5.21 -4.23
CA MET A 261 20.46 -4.68 -2.96
C MET A 261 20.20 -3.17 -3.03
N TYR A 262 18.97 -2.79 -2.67
CA TYR A 262 18.51 -1.40 -2.58
C TYR A 262 17.88 -1.17 -1.22
N ILE A 263 18.31 -0.12 -0.51
CA ILE A 263 17.79 0.25 0.81
C ILE A 263 17.15 1.62 0.69
N GLY A 264 16.02 1.83 1.37
CA GLY A 264 15.31 3.09 1.39
C GLY A 264 14.90 3.49 2.79
N TYR A 265 14.86 4.79 3.02
CA TYR A 265 14.32 5.39 4.21
C TYR A 265 13.42 6.56 3.82
N GLY A 266 12.24 6.62 4.42
CA GLY A 266 11.26 7.68 4.27
C GLY A 266 10.87 8.25 5.63
N TYR A 267 10.65 9.56 5.66
CA TYR A 267 10.08 10.27 6.79
C TYR A 267 8.85 11.04 6.33
N ASP A 268 7.74 10.88 7.04
CA ASP A 268 6.51 11.63 6.79
C ASP A 268 6.28 12.63 7.92
N LEU A 269 6.04 13.87 7.52
CA LEU A 269 5.51 14.91 8.37
C LEU A 269 4.01 15.04 8.14
N GLU A 270 3.22 14.96 9.20
CA GLU A 270 1.77 15.10 9.11
C GLU A 270 1.40 16.55 8.80
N THR A 271 0.43 16.74 7.92
CA THR A 271 -0.15 18.07 7.59
C THR A 271 -1.48 18.31 8.28
N THR A 272 -1.96 17.30 9.01
CA THR A 272 -3.23 17.33 9.74
C THR A 272 -3.03 17.88 11.16
N LYS A 273 -4.13 18.09 11.89
CA LYS A 273 -4.07 18.50 13.31
C LYS A 273 -3.27 17.52 14.18
N LEU A 274 -3.08 16.29 13.72
CA LEU A 274 -2.31 15.26 14.40
C LEU A 274 -0.83 15.63 14.54
N ASP A 275 -0.29 16.49 13.67
CA ASP A 275 1.09 16.98 13.72
C ASP A 275 1.48 17.55 15.10
N ASN A 276 0.54 18.15 15.83
CA ASN A 276 0.80 18.70 17.18
C ASN A 276 1.02 17.63 18.26
N TYR A 277 0.77 16.35 17.95
CA TYR A 277 0.75 15.24 18.92
C TYR A 277 1.69 14.10 18.55
N ASN A 278 2.48 14.24 17.47
CA ASN A 278 3.42 13.22 17.05
C ASN A 278 4.69 13.85 16.45
N SER A 279 5.75 13.06 16.33
CA SER A 279 7.06 13.47 15.79
C SER A 279 7.30 12.91 14.37
N GLY A 280 6.24 12.69 13.61
CA GLY A 280 6.27 12.13 12.26
C GLY A 280 6.21 10.61 12.22
N SER A 281 6.33 10.08 11.00
CA SER A 281 6.34 8.64 10.71
C SER A 281 7.63 8.24 10.01
N HIS A 282 8.19 7.09 10.39
CA HIS A 282 9.45 6.58 9.85
C HIS A 282 9.19 5.28 9.10
N GLU A 283 9.80 5.14 7.93
CA GLU A 283 9.68 3.95 7.09
C GLU A 283 11.04 3.55 6.55
N ILE A 284 11.46 2.32 6.84
CA ILE A 284 12.68 1.74 6.28
C ILE A 284 12.29 0.52 5.45
N PHE A 285 12.96 0.36 4.30
CA PHE A 285 12.81 -0.86 3.52
C PHE A 285 14.14 -1.37 2.98
N LEU A 286 14.13 -2.65 2.65
CA LEU A 286 15.16 -3.37 1.90
C LEU A 286 14.50 -4.06 0.71
N ARG A 287 15.10 -3.92 -0.46
CA ARG A 287 14.80 -4.72 -1.65
C ARG A 287 16.04 -5.50 -2.06
N TYR A 288 15.87 -6.78 -2.33
CA TYR A 288 16.92 -7.68 -2.77
C TYR A 288 16.48 -8.47 -4.01
N GLU A 289 17.27 -8.41 -5.07
CA GLU A 289 16.96 -9.05 -6.36
C GLU A 289 17.95 -10.17 -6.71
N ILE A 290 17.41 -11.33 -7.05
CA ILE A 290 18.17 -12.51 -7.48
C ILE A 290 17.52 -13.14 -8.72
N PHE A 291 18.25 -14.04 -9.39
CA PHE A 291 17.78 -14.76 -10.58
C PHE A 291 17.23 -13.83 -11.69
N LYS A 292 17.99 -12.79 -12.04
CA LYS A 292 17.64 -11.87 -13.13
C LYS A 292 17.53 -12.64 -14.45
N ASN A 293 16.46 -12.42 -15.21
CA ASN A 293 16.34 -12.98 -16.57
C ASN A 293 17.33 -12.25 -17.50
N ASN A 294 18.54 -12.81 -17.63
CA ASN A 294 19.73 -12.21 -18.24
C ASN A 294 19.68 -12.05 -19.78
N LYS A 295 18.57 -11.61 -20.38
CA LYS A 295 18.53 -11.37 -21.84
C LYS A 295 18.82 -9.92 -22.28
N LYS A 296 18.80 -8.94 -21.38
CA LYS A 296 19.30 -7.58 -21.65
C LYS A 296 19.89 -6.98 -20.38
N ILE A 297 21.07 -6.36 -20.50
CA ILE A 297 21.80 -5.65 -19.45
C ILE A 297 20.82 -4.69 -18.74
N THR A 298 20.46 -4.95 -17.49
CA THR A 298 19.44 -4.18 -16.77
C THR A 298 20.10 -3.11 -15.92
N THR A 299 20.03 -1.87 -16.39
CA THR A 299 20.03 -0.72 -15.48
C THR A 299 18.99 -0.96 -14.37
N PRO A 300 19.24 -0.53 -13.13
CA PRO A 300 18.28 -0.67 -12.05
C PRO A 300 16.93 -0.11 -12.49
N ARG A 301 15.90 -0.98 -12.57
CA ARG A 301 14.56 -0.52 -12.92
C ARG A 301 14.03 0.31 -11.76
N PHE A 302 13.68 1.56 -12.06
CA PHE A 302 13.21 2.53 -11.08
C PHE A 302 11.76 2.29 -10.63
N PHE A 303 11.11 1.23 -11.14
CA PHE A 303 9.83 0.65 -10.74
C PHE A 303 9.82 -0.84 -11.07
#